data_AF-A0A6P1KMG5-F1
#
_entry.id   AF-A0A6P1KMG5-F1
#
_cell.length_a   1.000
_cell.length_b   1.000
_cell.length_c   1.000
_cell.angle_alpha   90.00
_cell.angle_beta   90.00
_cell.angle_gamma   90.00
#
_symmetry.space_group_name_H-M   'P 1'
#
loop_
_entity.id
_entity.type
_entity.pdbx_description
1 polymer ?
#
loop_
_entity_poly.entity_id
_entity_poly.type
_entity_poly.pdbx_seq_one_letter_code
_entity_poly.pdbx_strand_id
1 'polypeptide(L)'
;MSYCQIGDKTATVTYQFRGDSERFFKSNVVPINVALTRENEQPGHWTLDTYDDITTSYIFTYDGLESESPLATGRQIRTSSTNRLISADDNASAGNVRIRSAVFTPSKGVGYTIKVFNANTSEILFQDFKEGEIPPKYTVACGDGCPEGFCRCTTPGYPGYCCLDCNSTAASIRFITNDLKGRNG
;
A
#
# COMPACT_ATOMS: atom_id res chain seq x y z
N MET A 1 0.31 -16.50 -0.09
CA MET A 1 -0.68 -15.40 -0.13
C MET A 1 -1.50 -15.48 1.13
N SER A 2 -1.47 -14.44 1.94
CA SER A 2 -2.06 -14.39 3.29
C SER A 2 -3.40 -13.66 3.24
N TYR A 3 -4.46 -14.36 2.83
CA TYR A 3 -5.82 -13.82 2.83
C TYR A 3 -6.56 -14.27 4.09
N CYS A 4 -7.50 -13.46 4.58
CA CYS A 4 -8.43 -13.82 5.65
C CYS A 4 -9.74 -14.34 5.06
N GLN A 5 -10.44 -15.24 5.75
CA GLN A 5 -11.66 -15.87 5.23
C GLN A 5 -12.91 -15.07 5.63
N ILE A 6 -14.00 -15.29 4.90
CA ILE A 6 -15.34 -14.79 5.27
C ILE A 6 -15.76 -15.53 6.56
N GLY A 7 -15.79 -14.82 7.69
CA GLY A 7 -16.14 -15.36 9.00
C GLY A 7 -15.18 -14.98 10.13
N ASP A 8 -13.97 -14.52 9.79
CA ASP A 8 -13.04 -13.96 10.77
C ASP A 8 -13.58 -12.63 11.31
N LYS A 9 -13.48 -12.40 12.63
CA LYS A 9 -13.95 -11.16 13.27
C LYS A 9 -12.96 -10.01 13.11
N THR A 10 -11.67 -10.32 13.03
CA THR A 10 -10.61 -9.32 12.91
C THR A 10 -9.45 -9.85 12.06
N ALA A 11 -8.71 -8.92 11.47
CA ALA A 11 -7.47 -9.19 10.76
C ALA A 11 -6.38 -8.25 11.29
N THR A 12 -5.18 -8.77 11.51
CA THR A 12 -4.00 -7.99 11.91
C THR A 12 -2.94 -8.10 10.81
N VAL A 13 -2.53 -6.96 10.27
CA VAL A 13 -1.41 -6.84 9.36
C VAL A 13 -0.23 -6.34 10.15
N THR A 14 0.80 -7.17 10.24
CA THR A 14 2.08 -6.80 10.81
C THR A 14 3.04 -6.47 9.68
N TYR A 15 3.70 -5.33 9.73
CA TYR A 15 4.61 -4.90 8.66
C TYR A 15 5.83 -4.17 9.22
N GLN A 16 6.93 -4.24 8.47
CA GLN A 16 8.18 -3.62 8.83
C GLN A 16 8.88 -3.10 7.58
N PHE A 17 9.11 -1.79 7.55
CA PHE A 17 10.04 -1.19 6.59
C PHE A 17 11.49 -1.40 7.05
N ARG A 18 12.43 -1.43 6.09
CA ARG A 18 13.84 -1.60 6.43
C ARG A 18 14.30 -0.51 7.41
N GLY A 19 14.93 -0.97 8.50
CA GLY A 19 15.47 -0.09 9.55
C GLY A 19 14.44 0.44 10.55
N ASP A 20 13.14 0.16 10.36
CA ASP A 20 12.11 0.54 11.32
C ASP A 20 11.79 -0.58 12.31
N SER A 21 11.19 -0.20 13.43
CA SER A 21 10.46 -1.13 14.28
C SER A 21 9.24 -1.70 13.55
N GLU A 22 8.85 -2.89 13.96
CA GLU A 22 7.63 -3.53 13.49
C GLU A 22 6.39 -2.69 13.84
N ARG A 23 5.43 -2.63 12.91
CA ARG A 23 4.18 -1.89 13.03
C ARG A 23 3.00 -2.82 12.79
N PHE A 24 1.84 -2.44 13.30
CA PHE A 24 0.64 -3.27 13.29
C PHE A 24 -0.57 -2.44 12.84
N PHE A 25 -1.40 -3.03 11.99
CA PHE A 25 -2.72 -2.52 11.64
C PHE A 25 -3.76 -3.59 11.94
N LYS A 26 -4.75 -3.28 12.79
CA LYS A 26 -5.86 -4.17 13.13
C LYS A 26 -7.14 -3.68 12.45
N SER A 27 -7.79 -4.55 11.71
CA SER A 27 -9.05 -4.32 11.02
C SER A 27 -10.15 -5.20 11.62
N ASN A 28 -11.35 -4.61 11.81
CA ASN A 28 -12.58 -5.36 12.10
C ASN A 28 -13.35 -5.72 10.81
N VAL A 29 -12.81 -5.33 9.66
CA VAL A 29 -13.34 -5.64 8.33
C VAL A 29 -12.54 -6.79 7.78
N VAL A 30 -13.24 -7.85 7.37
CA VAL A 30 -12.66 -9.09 6.83
C VAL A 30 -13.60 -9.61 5.75
N PRO A 31 -13.12 -10.17 4.62
CA PRO A 31 -11.72 -10.36 4.21
C PRO A 31 -10.97 -9.06 3.88
N ILE A 32 -9.65 -9.07 4.07
CA ILE A 32 -8.74 -8.01 3.64
C ILE A 32 -7.76 -8.49 2.57
N ASN A 33 -7.34 -7.58 1.71
CA ASN A 33 -6.22 -7.73 0.79
C ASN A 33 -5.10 -6.78 1.19
N VAL A 34 -3.85 -7.22 1.07
CA VAL A 34 -2.67 -6.37 1.27
C VAL A 34 -1.90 -6.30 -0.02
N ALA A 35 -1.63 -5.09 -0.51
CA ALA A 35 -0.79 -4.84 -1.67
C ALA A 35 0.44 -4.03 -1.27
N LEU A 36 1.56 -4.37 -1.89
CA LEU A 36 2.77 -3.56 -1.86
C LEU A 36 2.95 -2.94 -3.24
N THR A 37 2.94 -1.61 -3.28
CA THR A 37 3.17 -0.86 -4.51
C THR A 37 4.49 -0.13 -4.39
N ARG A 38 5.37 -0.30 -5.39
CA ARG A 38 6.53 0.56 -5.54
C ARG A 38 6.06 1.87 -6.16
N GLU A 39 6.23 2.96 -5.43
CA GLU A 39 5.90 4.29 -5.89
C GLU A 39 7.14 4.89 -6.55
N ASN A 40 7.16 4.86 -7.89
CA ASN A 40 8.24 5.46 -8.69
C ASN A 40 7.91 6.91 -9.09
N GLU A 41 6.64 7.29 -8.99
CA GLU A 41 6.11 8.58 -9.41
C GLU A 41 5.12 9.05 -8.34
N GLN A 42 5.47 10.14 -7.67
CA GLN A 42 4.61 10.78 -6.68
C GLN A 42 4.24 12.17 -7.19
N PRO A 43 3.10 12.73 -6.77
CA PRO A 43 2.81 14.13 -6.98
C PRO A 43 4.00 14.97 -6.50
N GLY A 44 4.24 16.09 -7.15
CA GLY A 44 5.34 16.98 -6.81
C GLY A 44 5.05 18.39 -7.25
N HIS A 45 6.00 19.26 -7.01
CA HIS A 45 5.94 20.65 -7.39
C HIS A 45 6.81 20.86 -8.60
N TRP A 46 6.24 21.45 -9.65
CA TRP A 46 7.05 21.98 -10.73
C TRP A 46 7.43 23.42 -10.41
N THR A 47 8.67 23.78 -10.70
CA THR A 47 9.13 25.16 -10.77
C THR A 47 9.58 25.42 -12.20
N LEU A 48 8.91 26.33 -12.88
CA LEU A 48 9.24 26.76 -14.23
C LEU A 48 9.79 28.18 -14.21
N ASP A 49 10.98 28.39 -14.76
CA ASP A 49 11.51 29.71 -15.11
C ASP A 49 11.34 29.91 -16.61
N THR A 50 10.48 30.86 -17.00
CA THR A 50 10.24 31.21 -18.40
C THR A 50 10.60 32.65 -18.67
N TYR A 51 10.91 32.94 -19.94
CA TYR A 51 11.11 34.30 -20.41
C TYR A 51 10.48 34.51 -21.80
N ASP A 52 10.12 35.76 -22.09
CA ASP A 52 9.64 36.19 -23.39
C ASP A 52 10.70 36.96 -24.19
N ASP A 53 10.39 37.30 -25.43
CA ASP A 53 11.26 38.07 -26.32
C ASP A 53 11.57 39.50 -25.82
N ILE A 54 10.84 39.99 -24.80
CA ILE A 54 11.10 41.28 -24.13
C ILE A 54 11.81 41.11 -22.79
N THR A 55 12.38 39.93 -22.52
CA THR A 55 13.20 39.58 -21.34
C THR A 55 12.45 39.56 -20.00
N THR A 56 11.12 39.58 -19.99
CA THR A 56 10.35 39.43 -18.76
C THR A 56 10.47 37.99 -18.29
N SER A 57 10.95 37.78 -17.05
CA SER A 57 11.05 36.45 -16.45
C SER A 57 9.86 36.18 -15.54
N TYR A 58 9.35 34.96 -15.59
CA TYR A 58 8.23 34.51 -14.79
C TYR A 58 8.58 33.18 -14.13
N ILE A 59 8.18 33.03 -12.86
CA ILE A 59 8.30 31.77 -12.12
C ILE A 59 6.91 31.23 -11.83
N PHE A 60 6.64 30.01 -12.29
CA PHE A 60 5.40 29.29 -12.01
C PHE A 60 5.65 28.10 -11.11
N THR A 61 4.80 27.95 -10.10
CA THR A 61 4.76 26.76 -9.24
C THR A 61 3.38 26.14 -9.27
N TYR A 62 3.30 24.84 -9.50
CA TYR A 62 2.05 24.09 -9.47
C TYR A 62 2.28 22.66 -8.98
N ASP A 63 1.22 22.08 -8.45
CA ASP A 63 1.22 20.81 -7.75
C ASP A 63 0.61 19.73 -8.64
N GLY A 64 1.25 18.56 -8.69
CA GLY A 64 0.72 17.38 -9.36
C GLY A 64 1.49 16.94 -10.60
N LEU A 65 0.96 15.93 -11.27
CA LEU A 65 1.53 15.34 -12.49
C LEU A 65 0.95 15.96 -13.77
N GLU A 66 -0.18 16.68 -13.66
CA GLU A 66 -0.84 17.40 -14.76
C GLU A 66 -1.28 18.77 -14.24
N SER A 67 -0.91 19.82 -14.98
CA SER A 67 -1.33 21.18 -14.70
C SER A 67 -1.34 22.00 -15.97
N GLU A 68 -2.39 22.80 -16.12
CA GLU A 68 -2.42 23.95 -17.02
C GLU A 68 -2.18 25.20 -16.18
N SER A 69 -1.06 25.88 -16.39
CA SER A 69 -0.80 27.18 -15.76
C SER A 69 -1.09 28.31 -16.76
N PRO A 70 -2.06 29.22 -16.45
CA PRO A 70 -2.29 30.39 -17.28
C PRO A 70 -1.16 31.39 -17.08
N LEU A 71 -0.49 31.78 -18.18
CA LEU A 71 0.40 32.93 -18.23
C LEU A 71 -0.43 34.20 -18.31
N ALA A 72 0.05 35.31 -17.71
CA ALA A 72 -0.64 36.60 -17.63
C ALA A 72 -1.05 37.22 -18.99
N THR A 73 -0.62 36.61 -20.11
CA THR A 73 -0.85 37.03 -21.49
C THR A 73 -1.79 36.09 -22.28
N GLY A 74 -2.52 35.19 -21.62
CA GLY A 74 -3.42 34.24 -22.28
C GLY A 74 -2.74 33.03 -22.91
N ARG A 75 -1.46 32.79 -22.57
CA ARG A 75 -0.70 31.61 -22.98
C ARG A 75 -0.85 30.49 -21.94
N GLN A 76 -0.68 29.24 -22.35
CA GLN A 76 -0.80 28.09 -21.45
C GLN A 76 0.47 27.24 -21.50
N ILE A 77 0.98 26.86 -20.32
CA ILE A 77 1.97 25.80 -20.21
C ILE A 77 1.26 24.53 -19.75
N ARG A 78 1.42 23.45 -20.51
CA ARG A 78 0.90 22.13 -20.20
C ARG A 78 2.02 21.25 -19.70
N THR A 79 1.71 20.44 -18.70
CA THR A 79 2.59 19.36 -18.24
C THR A 79 1.90 18.02 -18.37
N SER A 80 2.65 17.01 -18.81
CA SER A 80 2.18 15.66 -19.00
C SER A 80 2.73 14.73 -17.92
N SER A 81 1.80 13.98 -17.33
CA SER A 81 2.01 12.98 -16.28
C SER A 81 2.89 11.81 -16.73
N THR A 82 2.84 11.46 -18.02
CA THR A 82 3.35 10.17 -18.48
C THR A 82 4.87 10.14 -18.68
N ASN A 83 5.52 11.30 -18.73
CA ASN A 83 6.97 11.40 -18.96
C ASN A 83 7.63 12.63 -18.30
N ARG A 84 6.93 13.34 -17.40
CA ARG A 84 7.40 14.64 -16.86
C ARG A 84 7.75 15.62 -17.99
N LEU A 85 7.02 15.54 -19.10
CA LEU A 85 7.23 16.40 -20.26
C LEU A 85 6.51 17.71 -20.02
N ILE A 86 7.19 18.80 -20.34
CA ILE A 86 6.60 20.13 -20.37
C ILE A 86 6.44 20.52 -21.83
N SER A 87 5.22 20.84 -22.22
CA SER A 87 4.91 21.42 -23.52
C SER A 87 4.35 22.83 -23.30
N ALA A 88 5.00 23.82 -23.89
CA ALA A 88 4.44 25.16 -23.99
C ALA A 88 3.62 25.22 -25.28
N ASP A 89 2.30 25.43 -25.14
CA ASP A 89 1.44 25.69 -26.29
C ASP A 89 1.26 27.20 -26.41
N ASP A 90 1.83 27.78 -27.48
CA ASP A 90 1.65 29.19 -27.77
C ASP A 90 0.46 29.38 -28.70
N ASN A 91 -0.63 29.93 -28.16
CA ASN A 91 -1.84 30.24 -28.92
C ASN A 91 -1.95 31.74 -29.27
N ALA A 92 -0.88 32.52 -29.06
CA ALA A 92 -0.88 33.96 -29.28
C ALA A 92 0.06 34.39 -30.41
N SER A 93 -0.41 35.31 -31.25
CA SER A 93 0.29 35.88 -32.41
C SER A 93 1.48 36.80 -32.06
N ALA A 94 1.96 36.81 -30.81
CA ALA A 94 2.87 37.83 -30.30
C ALA A 94 4.04 37.24 -29.49
N GLY A 95 5.15 36.96 -30.17
CA GLY A 95 6.45 36.62 -29.57
C GLY A 95 6.57 35.18 -29.04
N ASN A 96 7.79 34.66 -28.90
CA ASN A 96 8.06 33.32 -28.39
C ASN A 96 8.22 33.34 -26.87
N VAL A 97 7.58 32.41 -26.14
CA VAL A 97 7.99 32.06 -24.77
C VAL A 97 9.04 30.97 -24.83
N ARG A 98 10.11 31.12 -24.06
CA ARG A 98 11.15 30.11 -23.89
C ARG A 98 11.23 29.68 -22.44
N ILE A 99 11.38 28.38 -22.23
CA ILE A 99 11.62 27.80 -20.90
C ILE A 99 13.13 27.85 -20.66
N ARG A 100 13.55 28.54 -19.61
CA ARG A 100 14.96 28.58 -19.18
C ARG A 100 15.29 27.38 -18.31
N SER A 101 14.42 27.08 -17.35
CA SER A 101 14.58 25.92 -16.48
C SER A 101 13.23 25.34 -16.10
N ALA A 102 13.25 24.04 -15.86
CA ALA A 102 12.11 23.27 -15.42
C ALA A 102 12.57 22.25 -14.41
N VAL A 103 12.13 22.41 -13.17
CA VAL A 103 12.53 21.55 -12.05
C VAL A 103 11.29 20.90 -11.48
N PHE A 104 11.26 19.57 -11.48
CA PHE A 104 10.26 18.81 -10.73
C PHE A 104 10.84 18.41 -9.37
N THR A 105 10.19 18.85 -8.31
CA THR A 105 10.51 18.47 -6.93
C THR A 105 9.43 17.50 -6.45
N PRO A 106 9.69 16.19 -6.37
CA PRO A 106 8.70 15.25 -5.89
C PRO A 106 8.38 15.54 -4.42
N SER A 107 7.09 15.50 -4.05
CA SER A 107 6.66 15.75 -2.66
C SER A 107 7.02 14.61 -1.70
N LYS A 108 7.37 13.44 -2.25
CA LYS A 108 7.91 12.26 -1.56
C LYS A 108 8.96 11.59 -2.44
N GLY A 109 10.02 11.04 -1.84
CA GLY A 109 11.03 10.25 -2.55
C GLY A 109 10.48 8.93 -3.13
N VAL A 110 11.34 8.20 -3.85
CA VAL A 110 11.01 6.86 -4.35
C VAL A 110 10.89 5.91 -3.15
N GLY A 111 9.81 5.14 -3.09
CA GLY A 111 9.54 4.30 -1.93
C GLY A 111 8.52 3.21 -2.16
N TYR A 112 8.05 2.62 -1.06
CA TYR A 112 7.02 1.60 -1.08
C TYR A 112 5.84 2.03 -0.23
N THR A 113 4.65 1.81 -0.78
CA THR A 113 3.39 1.92 -0.05
C THR A 113 2.89 0.52 0.28
N ILE A 114 2.57 0.28 1.55
CA ILE A 114 1.73 -0.85 1.96
C ILE A 114 0.29 -0.35 2.04
N LYS A 115 -0.62 -1.02 1.32
CA LYS A 115 -2.05 -0.70 1.33
C LYS A 115 -2.84 -1.93 1.76
N VAL A 116 -3.77 -1.72 2.67
CA VAL A 116 -4.73 -2.74 3.13
C VAL A 116 -6.11 -2.33 2.65
N PHE A 117 -6.80 -3.25 1.97
CA PHE A 117 -8.10 -3.00 1.38
C PHE A 117 -9.12 -4.00 1.90
N ASN A 118 -10.37 -3.58 1.97
CA ASN A 118 -11.50 -4.49 2.06
C ASN A 118 -11.55 -5.30 0.77
N ALA A 119 -11.42 -6.63 0.85
CA ALA A 119 -11.34 -7.47 -0.34
C ALA A 119 -12.67 -7.54 -1.11
N ASN A 120 -13.80 -7.18 -0.48
CA ASN A 120 -15.11 -7.16 -1.12
C ASN A 120 -15.40 -5.84 -1.83
N THR A 121 -15.10 -4.70 -1.18
CA THR A 121 -15.45 -3.37 -1.71
C THR A 121 -14.29 -2.68 -2.42
N SER A 122 -13.07 -3.20 -2.31
CA SER A 122 -11.82 -2.53 -2.72
C SER A 122 -11.55 -1.19 -2.03
N GLU A 123 -12.27 -0.88 -0.95
CA GLU A 123 -12.06 0.31 -0.13
C GLU A 123 -10.70 0.22 0.59
N ILE A 124 -9.94 1.32 0.59
CA ILE A 124 -8.68 1.42 1.35
C ILE A 124 -9.01 1.56 2.83
N LEU A 125 -8.61 0.55 3.61
CA LEU A 125 -8.74 0.55 5.06
C LEU A 125 -7.51 1.17 5.74
N PHE A 126 -6.34 1.00 5.12
CA PHE A 126 -5.08 1.51 5.65
C PHE A 126 -4.04 1.70 4.56
N GLN A 127 -3.17 2.68 4.77
CA GLN A 127 -2.04 3.00 3.91
C GLN A 127 -0.88 3.52 4.76
N ASP A 128 0.33 3.03 4.49
CA ASP A 128 1.57 3.61 5.00
C ASP A 128 2.65 3.62 3.91
N PHE A 129 3.52 4.61 3.95
CA PHE A 129 4.56 4.83 2.94
C PHE A 129 5.91 5.09 3.61
N LYS A 130 6.96 4.52 3.02
CA LYS A 130 8.33 4.90 3.35
C LYS A 130 9.23 4.93 2.13
N GLU A 131 10.10 5.93 2.10
CA GLU A 131 11.17 6.06 1.12
C GLU A 131 12.19 4.94 1.26
N GLY A 132 12.64 4.41 0.12
CA GLY A 132 13.65 3.36 0.07
C GLY A 132 13.43 2.37 -1.06
N GLU A 133 14.49 1.62 -1.36
CA GLU A 133 14.53 0.68 -2.48
C GLU A 133 14.04 -0.73 -2.13
N ILE A 134 13.75 -0.98 -0.85
CA ILE A 134 13.44 -2.33 -0.36
C ILE A 134 11.98 -2.41 0.07
N PRO A 135 11.21 -3.37 -0.46
CA PRO A 135 9.82 -3.54 -0.08
C PRO A 135 9.72 -3.90 1.41
N PRO A 136 8.70 -3.40 2.12
CA PRO A 136 8.45 -3.81 3.49
C PRO A 136 8.12 -5.30 3.56
N LYS A 137 8.54 -5.94 4.65
CA LYS A 137 8.07 -7.28 4.98
C LYS A 137 6.71 -7.15 5.65
N TYR A 138 5.79 -8.06 5.38
CA TYR A 138 4.52 -8.10 6.08
C TYR A 138 4.02 -9.53 6.29
N THR A 139 3.19 -9.70 7.31
CA THR A 139 2.42 -10.90 7.60
C THR A 139 0.98 -10.51 7.91
N VAL A 140 0.04 -11.40 7.60
CA VAL A 140 -1.37 -11.19 7.90
C VAL A 140 -1.83 -12.33 8.80
N ALA A 141 -2.40 -11.98 9.94
CA ALA A 141 -3.04 -12.89 10.88
C ALA A 141 -4.54 -12.62 10.92
N CYS A 142 -5.36 -13.68 10.92
CA CYS A 142 -6.82 -13.57 10.87
C CYS A 142 -7.41 -14.30 12.09
N GLY A 143 -8.38 -13.67 12.76
CA GLY A 143 -9.08 -14.24 13.92
C GLY A 143 -8.32 -14.18 15.26
N ASP A 144 -9.09 -14.28 16.35
CA ASP A 144 -8.59 -14.44 17.72
C ASP A 144 -8.45 -15.94 18.06
N GLY A 145 -7.33 -16.58 17.69
CA GLY A 145 -7.04 -17.96 18.12
C GLY A 145 -8.11 -19.01 17.76
N CYS A 146 -8.05 -20.18 18.40
CA CYS A 146 -9.16 -21.15 18.34
C CYS A 146 -10.26 -20.72 19.31
N PRO A 147 -11.55 -20.96 18.99
CA PRO A 147 -12.66 -20.70 19.91
C PRO A 147 -12.42 -21.34 21.28
N GLU A 148 -13.02 -20.78 22.33
CA GLU A 148 -12.96 -21.38 23.67
C GLU A 148 -13.47 -22.84 23.61
N GLY A 149 -12.73 -23.78 24.19
CA GLY A 149 -12.98 -25.23 24.07
C GLY A 149 -12.33 -25.91 22.86
N PHE A 150 -11.63 -25.17 21.99
CA PHE A 150 -10.90 -25.71 20.84
C PHE A 150 -9.38 -25.50 20.97
N CYS A 151 -8.64 -26.54 20.60
CA CYS A 151 -7.20 -26.67 20.67
C CYS A 151 -6.59 -26.39 19.29
N ARG A 152 -5.54 -25.57 19.25
CA ARG A 152 -4.81 -25.26 18.01
C ARG A 152 -3.86 -26.41 17.65
N CYS A 153 -3.96 -26.91 16.41
CA CYS A 153 -3.05 -27.91 15.85
C CYS A 153 -2.35 -27.34 14.62
N THR A 154 -1.03 -27.35 14.59
CA THR A 154 -0.25 -26.84 13.46
C THR A 154 -0.34 -27.76 12.25
N THR A 155 -0.51 -27.19 11.07
CA THR A 155 -0.54 -27.94 9.80
C THR A 155 0.37 -27.28 8.77
N PRO A 156 1.02 -28.05 7.86
CA PRO A 156 1.88 -27.47 6.83
C PRO A 156 1.10 -26.78 5.70
N GLY A 157 -0.20 -27.07 5.56
CA GLY A 157 -1.10 -26.41 4.60
C GLY A 157 -1.75 -25.16 5.19
N TYR A 158 -2.03 -24.17 4.34
CA TYR A 158 -2.79 -22.97 4.71
C TYR A 158 -4.12 -23.35 5.40
N PRO A 159 -4.51 -22.76 6.56
CA PRO A 159 -3.98 -21.55 7.20
C PRO A 159 -2.82 -21.77 8.19
N GLY A 160 -2.13 -22.91 8.15
CA GLY A 160 -0.99 -23.21 9.05
C GLY A 160 -1.42 -23.78 10.40
N TYR A 161 -2.73 -23.88 10.64
CA TYR A 161 -3.31 -24.52 11.81
C TYR A 161 -4.75 -24.99 11.56
N CYS A 162 -5.24 -25.93 12.36
CA CYS A 162 -6.65 -26.26 12.52
C CYS A 162 -7.05 -26.12 13.99
N CYS A 163 -8.36 -26.02 14.23
CA CYS A 163 -8.93 -26.01 15.58
C CYS A 163 -9.66 -27.33 15.81
N LEU A 164 -9.23 -28.09 16.81
CA LEU A 164 -9.85 -29.35 17.22
C LEU A 164 -10.61 -29.14 18.52
N ASP A 165 -11.80 -29.71 18.66
CA ASP A 165 -12.51 -29.69 19.94
C ASP A 165 -11.68 -30.44 21.00
N CYS A 166 -11.28 -29.75 22.08
CA CYS A 166 -10.38 -30.30 23.08
C CYS A 166 -11.03 -31.46 23.86
N ASN A 167 -12.34 -31.43 24.08
CA ASN A 167 -13.07 -32.45 24.85
C ASN A 167 -13.17 -33.76 24.07
N SER A 168 -13.57 -33.69 22.80
CA SER A 168 -13.65 -34.83 21.89
C SER A 168 -12.27 -35.44 21.62
N THR A 169 -11.24 -34.60 21.47
CA THR A 169 -9.86 -35.05 21.29
C THR A 169 -9.36 -35.76 22.55
N ALA A 170 -9.61 -35.20 23.74
CA ALA A 170 -9.25 -35.83 25.02
C ALA A 170 -10.00 -37.16 25.24
N ALA A 171 -11.28 -37.23 24.88
CA ALA A 171 -12.06 -38.46 24.94
C ALA A 171 -11.49 -39.55 24.00
N SER A 172 -11.11 -39.16 22.79
CA SER A 172 -10.49 -40.06 21.80
C SER A 172 -9.14 -40.61 22.30
N ILE A 173 -8.29 -39.75 22.87
CA ILE A 173 -7.02 -40.15 23.48
C ILE A 173 -7.24 -41.13 24.65
N ARG A 174 -8.21 -40.85 25.52
CA ARG A 174 -8.56 -41.73 26.65
C ARG A 174 -9.04 -43.11 26.17
N PHE A 175 -9.86 -43.14 25.12
CA PHE A 175 -10.34 -44.38 24.53
C PHE A 175 -9.17 -45.23 23.99
N ILE A 176 -8.29 -44.63 23.18
CA ILE A 176 -7.09 -45.30 22.64
C ILE A 176 -6.19 -45.80 23.78
N THR A 177 -6.00 -44.98 24.81
CA THR A 177 -5.16 -45.35 25.97
C THR A 177 -5.72 -46.56 26.71
N ASN A 178 -7.04 -46.65 26.86
CA ASN A 178 -7.69 -47.78 27.54
C ASN A 178 -7.64 -49.06 26.70
N ASP A 179 -7.80 -48.98 25.37
CA ASP A 179 -7.63 -50.14 24.47
C ASP A 179 -6.19 -50.67 24.52
N LEU A 180 -5.18 -49.79 24.50
CA LEU A 180 -3.78 -50.20 24.63
C LEU A 180 -3.48 -50.85 25.98
N LYS A 181 -4.05 -50.34 27.07
CA LYS A 181 -3.90 -50.96 28.40
C LYS A 181 -4.54 -52.34 28.48
N GLY A 182 -5.70 -52.53 27.84
CA GLY A 182 -6.40 -53.81 27.82
C GLY A 182 -5.75 -54.87 26.92
N ARG A 183 -4.89 -54.46 25.98
CA ARG A 183 -4.14 -55.38 25.10
C ARG A 183 -2.76 -55.76 25.63
N ASN A 184 -2.19 -54.96 26.53
CA ASN A 184 -0.86 -55.18 27.12
C ASN A 184 -0.91 -55.73 28.56
N GLY A 185 -2.09 -56.04 29.08
CA GLY A 185 -2.32 -56.69 30.38
C GLY A 185 -3.02 -58.02 30.19
#